data_AF-A0A843E680-F1
#
_entry.id   AF-A0A843E680-F1
#
_cell.length_a   1.000
_cell.length_b   1.000
_cell.length_c   1.000
_cell.angle_alpha   90.00
_cell.angle_beta   90.00
_cell.angle_gamma   90.00
#
_symmetry.space_group_name_H-M   'P 1'
#
loop_
_entity.id
_entity.type
_entity.pdbx_description
1 polymer ?
#
loop_
_entity_poly.entity_id
_entity_poly.type
_entity_poly.pdbx_seq_one_letter_code
_entity_poly.pdbx_strand_id
1 'polypeptide(L)'
;GAAKEASAEAFRKAVELGTAAGIEVTTKILQGHPADMIAEESANHDLCVCGSLGRTNAKRAVIGSVAEKVVRSAYCPVLVCRKNQQ
;
A
#
# COMPACT_ATOMS: atom_id res chain seq x y z
N GLY A 1 13.45 -10.43 13.80
CA GLY A 1 13.09 -9.40 14.79
C GLY A 1 11.61 -9.13 14.61
N ALA A 2 10.81 -9.28 15.66
CA ALA A 2 9.36 -9.51 15.58
C ALA A 2 8.57 -8.59 14.60
N ALA A 3 8.96 -7.31 14.46
CA ALA A 3 8.35 -6.40 13.50
C ALA A 3 8.58 -6.78 12.02
N LYS A 4 9.75 -7.33 11.68
CA LYS A 4 10.06 -7.81 10.32
C LYS A 4 9.29 -9.11 10.00
N GLU A 5 9.11 -9.98 10.99
CA GLU A 5 8.36 -11.25 10.84
C GLU A 5 6.86 -10.98 10.63
N ALA A 6 6.25 -10.11 11.44
CA ALA A 6 4.86 -9.70 11.25
C ALA A 6 4.63 -8.98 9.90
N SER A 7 5.62 -8.23 9.43
CA SER A 7 5.57 -7.57 8.12
C SER A 7 5.68 -8.57 6.96
N ALA A 8 6.49 -9.61 7.10
CA ALA A 8 6.58 -10.69 6.11
C ALA A 8 5.25 -11.45 5.97
N GLU A 9 4.56 -11.69 7.09
CA GLU A 9 3.22 -12.31 7.05
C GLU A 9 2.19 -11.43 6.34
N ALA A 10 2.27 -10.10 6.50
CA ALA A 10 1.39 -9.16 5.80
C ALA A 10 1.49 -9.27 4.27
N PHE A 11 2.65 -9.66 3.72
CA PHE A 11 2.84 -9.83 2.29
C PHE A 11 2.35 -11.18 1.75
N ARG A 12 2.18 -12.20 2.61
CA ARG A 12 1.90 -13.58 2.19
C ARG A 12 0.77 -13.67 1.17
N LYS A 13 -0.36 -13.02 1.48
CA LYS A 13 -1.55 -13.02 0.63
C LYS A 13 -1.32 -12.30 -0.71
N ALA A 14 -0.56 -11.21 -0.72
CA ALA A 14 -0.27 -10.47 -1.95
C ALA A 14 0.64 -11.28 -2.89
N VAL A 15 1.67 -11.93 -2.34
CA VAL A 15 2.56 -12.83 -3.09
C VAL A 15 1.78 -14.00 -3.67
N GLU A 16 0.95 -14.67 -2.86
CA GLU A 16 0.09 -15.78 -3.32
C GLU A 16 -0.82 -15.37 -4.48
N LEU A 17 -1.53 -14.24 -4.36
CA LEU A 17 -2.42 -13.74 -5.41
C LEU A 17 -1.68 -13.33 -6.68
N GLY A 18 -0.55 -12.62 -6.57
CA GLY A 18 0.22 -12.17 -7.73
C GLY A 18 0.85 -13.34 -8.48
N THR A 19 1.48 -14.27 -7.74
CA THR A 19 2.09 -15.47 -8.33
C THR A 19 1.06 -16.39 -8.98
N ALA A 20 -0.11 -16.61 -8.36
CA ALA A 20 -1.20 -17.36 -8.97
C ALA A 20 -1.74 -16.70 -10.25
N ALA A 21 -1.59 -15.37 -10.39
CA ALA A 21 -1.93 -14.62 -11.58
C ALA A 21 -0.78 -14.55 -12.62
N GLY A 22 0.35 -15.21 -12.40
CA GLY A 22 1.53 -15.17 -13.29
C GLY A 22 2.28 -13.84 -13.25
N ILE A 23 2.13 -13.05 -12.19
CA ILE A 23 2.77 -11.75 -12.00
C ILE A 23 4.02 -11.92 -11.14
N GLU A 24 5.13 -11.30 -11.53
CA GLU A 24 6.33 -11.22 -10.69
C GLU A 24 6.08 -10.31 -9.48
N VAL A 25 6.33 -10.82 -8.27
CA VAL A 25 6.07 -10.09 -7.02
C VAL A 25 7.37 -9.89 -6.25
N THR A 26 7.72 -8.63 -6.02
CA THR A 26 8.80 -8.23 -5.10
C THR A 26 8.19 -7.59 -3.85
N THR A 27 8.77 -7.87 -2.68
CA THR A 27 8.34 -7.28 -1.40
C THR A 27 9.47 -6.47 -0.78
N LYS A 28 9.13 -5.36 -0.14
CA LYS A 28 10.09 -4.46 0.50
C LYS A 28 9.56 -4.03 1.86
N ILE A 29 10.37 -4.16 2.90
CA ILE A 29 10.09 -3.61 4.24
C ILE A 29 10.89 -2.33 4.38
N LEU A 30 10.19 -1.21 4.50
CA LEU A 30 10.75 0.11 4.73
C LEU A 30 10.46 0.56 6.17
N GLN A 31 11.41 1.26 6.79
CA GLN A 31 11.26 1.81 8.14
C GLN A 31 11.15 3.33 8.06
N GLY A 32 10.07 3.89 8.60
CA GLY A 32 9.81 5.32 8.60
C GLY A 32 8.31 5.61 8.68
N HIS A 33 7.94 6.87 8.43
CA HIS A 33 6.53 7.24 8.34
C HIS A 33 5.94 6.69 7.03
N PRO A 34 4.83 5.90 7.05
CA PRO A 34 4.39 5.12 5.89
C PRO A 34 4.19 5.92 4.61
N ALA A 35 3.55 7.08 4.70
CA ALA A 35 3.27 7.91 3.53
C ALA A 35 4.55 8.48 2.90
N ASP A 36 5.56 8.78 3.73
CA ASP A 36 6.82 9.35 3.24
C ASP A 36 7.65 8.26 2.56
N MET A 37 7.74 7.08 3.17
CA MET A 37 8.42 5.92 2.56
C MET A 37 7.76 5.48 1.24
N ILE A 38 6.43 5.48 1.16
CA ILE A 38 5.71 5.15 -0.08
C ILE A 38 5.95 6.22 -1.15
N ALA A 39 5.92 7.50 -0.77
CA ALA A 39 6.18 8.60 -1.70
C ALA A 39 7.61 8.52 -2.26
N GLU A 40 8.62 8.34 -1.42
CA GLU A 40 10.02 8.17 -1.87
C GLU A 40 10.17 6.95 -2.81
N GLU A 41 9.59 5.81 -2.45
CA GLU A 41 9.69 4.59 -3.28
C GLU A 41 8.99 4.74 -4.64
N SER A 42 7.95 5.57 -4.70
CA SER A 42 7.17 5.80 -5.93
C SER A 42 7.99 6.43 -7.06
N ALA A 43 9.14 7.07 -6.76
CA ALA A 43 10.05 7.59 -7.77
C ALA A 43 10.66 6.49 -8.67
N ASN A 44 10.66 5.24 -8.21
CA ASN A 44 11.21 4.09 -8.94
C ASN A 44 10.14 3.27 -9.66
N HIS A 45 8.88 3.74 -9.73
CA HIS A 45 7.74 2.96 -10.23
C HIS A 45 6.82 3.83 -11.11
N ASP A 46 6.13 3.20 -12.07
CA ASP A 46 5.23 3.91 -12.98
C ASP A 46 3.83 4.19 -12.38
N LEU A 47 3.44 3.47 -11.34
CA LEU A 47 2.13 3.59 -10.68
C LEU A 47 2.20 3.16 -9.21
N CYS A 48 1.65 3.98 -8.32
CA CYS A 48 1.43 3.62 -6.93
C CYS A 48 -0.04 3.21 -6.72
N VAL A 49 -0.27 2.00 -6.19
CA VAL A 49 -1.62 1.52 -5.85
C VAL A 49 -1.77 1.44 -4.34
N CYS A 50 -2.78 2.10 -3.79
CA CYS A 50 -3.08 2.05 -2.35
C CYS A 50 -4.56 1.83 -2.06
N GLY A 51 -4.86 1.23 -0.91
CA GLY A 51 -6.24 1.09 -0.42
C GLY A 51 -6.77 2.40 0.16
N SER A 52 -8.09 2.61 0.07
CA SER A 52 -8.72 3.84 0.57
C SER A 52 -8.94 3.89 2.09
N LEU A 53 -8.88 2.78 2.81
CA LEU A 53 -9.24 2.69 4.23
C LEU A 53 -8.34 1.70 4.98
N GLY A 54 -8.03 2.02 6.24
CA GLY A 54 -7.38 1.11 7.19
C GLY A 54 -8.41 0.25 7.95
N ARG A 55 -7.93 -0.49 8.97
CA ARG A 55 -8.78 -1.34 9.83
C ARG A 55 -9.76 -0.56 10.74
N THR A 56 -9.53 0.74 10.94
CA THR A 56 -10.41 1.60 11.73
C THR A 56 -11.58 2.10 10.87
N ASN A 57 -12.80 1.80 11.29
CA ASN A 57 -14.06 2.20 10.66
C ASN A 57 -14.28 3.72 10.71
N ALA A 58 -13.46 4.50 10.00
CA ALA A 58 -13.68 5.93 9.81
C ALA A 58 -14.85 6.12 8.83
N LYS A 59 -16.08 5.95 9.33
CA LYS A 59 -17.35 6.01 8.56
C LYS A 59 -17.57 7.31 7.76
N ARG A 60 -16.70 8.31 7.89
CA ARG A 60 -16.75 9.60 7.18
C ARG A 60 -15.56 9.90 6.27
N ALA A 61 -14.47 9.12 6.33
CA ALA A 61 -13.30 9.37 5.49
C ALA A 61 -13.42 8.61 4.16
N VAL A 62 -13.52 9.34 3.05
CA VAL A 62 -13.58 8.79 1.70
C VAL A 62 -12.21 8.28 1.24
N ILE A 63 -11.13 8.83 1.80
CA ILE A 63 -9.73 8.49 1.60
C ILE A 63 -9.05 8.48 2.98
N GLY A 64 -8.29 7.43 3.30
CA GLY A 64 -7.55 7.30 4.55
C GLY A 64 -6.33 8.22 4.60
N SER A 65 -5.90 8.61 5.80
CA SER A 65 -4.84 9.62 5.99
C SER A 65 -3.52 9.31 5.27
N VAL A 66 -3.11 8.03 5.25
CA VAL A 66 -1.91 7.60 4.51
C VAL A 66 -2.11 7.75 3.01
N ALA A 67 -3.23 7.26 2.48
CA ALA A 67 -3.54 7.36 1.05
C ALA A 67 -3.67 8.83 0.61
N GLU A 68 -4.29 9.69 1.42
CA GLU A 68 -4.38 11.13 1.15
C GLU A 68 -3.00 11.76 1.04
N LYS A 69 -2.10 11.48 2.00
CA LYS A 69 -0.75 12.03 1.98
C LYS A 69 0.04 11.51 0.77
N VAL A 70 -0.04 10.22 0.46
CA VAL A 70 0.62 9.63 -0.73
C VAL A 70 0.13 10.28 -2.03
N VAL A 71 -1.17 10.48 -2.20
CA VAL A 71 -1.72 11.16 -3.40
C VAL A 71 -1.13 12.55 -3.59
N ARG A 72 -0.82 13.26 -2.50
CA ARG A 72 -0.26 14.62 -2.56
C ARG A 72 1.26 14.66 -2.78
N SER A 73 1.98 13.59 -2.49
CA SER A 73 3.45 13.60 -2.43
C SER A 73 4.16 12.55 -3.28
N ALA A 74 3.44 11.62 -3.92
CA ALA A 74 4.04 10.61 -4.79
C ALA A 74 4.66 11.24 -6.04
N TYR A 75 5.74 10.63 -6.52
CA TYR A 75 6.45 11.02 -7.75
C TYR A 75 5.89 10.34 -9.01
N CYS A 76 4.89 9.45 -8.85
CA CYS A 76 4.18 8.80 -9.94
C CYS A 76 2.65 8.85 -9.74
N PRO A 77 1.84 8.56 -10.78
CA PRO A 77 0.39 8.46 -10.65
C PRO A 77 -0.04 7.54 -9.49
N VAL A 78 -1.17 7.88 -8.85
CA VAL A 78 -1.69 7.12 -7.71
C VAL A 78 -3.10 6.62 -8.00
N LEU A 79 -3.30 5.30 -7.91
CA LEU A 79 -4.60 4.65 -7.96
C LEU A 79 -5.07 4.29 -6.55
N VAL A 80 -6.17 4.92 -6.11
CA VAL A 80 -6.78 4.65 -4.81
C VAL A 80 -7.93 3.65 -4.97
N CYS A 81 -7.69 2.40 -4.55
CA CYS A 81 -8.67 1.32 -4.60
C CYS A 81 -9.62 1.37 -3.39
N ARG A 82 -10.92 1.50 -3.66
CA ARG A 82 -11.97 1.38 -2.63
C ARG A 82 -12.48 -0.04 -2.57
N LYS A 83 -12.77 -0.53 -1.36
CA LYS A 83 -13.53 -1.77 -1.21
C LYS A 83 -14.95 -1.49 -1.69
N ASN A 84 -15.39 -2.15 -2.75
CA ASN A 84 -16.82 -2.18 -3.09
C ASN A 84 -17.55 -2.83 -1.91
N GLN A 85 -18.42 -2.06 -1.25
CA GLN A 85 -19.46 -2.61 -0.39
C GLN A 85 -20.63 -2.97 -1.29
N GLN A 86 -20.55 -4.12 -1.95
CA GLN A 86 -21.71 -4.81 -2.48
C GLN A 86 -21.95 -6.02 -1.59
#